data_AF-A0AAU7Y088-F1
#
_entry.id   AF-A0AAU7Y088-F1
#
_cell.length_a   1.000
_cell.length_b   1.000
_cell.length_c   1.000
_cell.angle_alpha   90.00
_cell.angle_beta   90.00
_cell.angle_gamma   90.00
#
_symmetry.space_group_name_H-M   'P 1'
#
loop_
_entity.id
_entity.type
_entity.pdbx_description
1 polymer ?
#
loop_
_entity_poly.entity_id
_entity_poly.type
_entity_poly.pdbx_seq_one_letter_code
_entity_poly.pdbx_strand_id
1 'polypeptide(L)'
;MKLVLAQPFKGLWAGRDAFAEVEKLQGEVFRELEARRTLRTEVDGRGYFVKIHRGIGWGEIFKNLITAKLPVLGAGLEWAAIQRLQQVGVPTMTAVAFGERGSNPAQQHSFIVTEELAPTISLEDFSLDWQQNPPPLKLKRALIDEVARMVREMHRAGVNHRDCYICHFLLHTDKPVTPGDFRLSVIDLHRAQVRASTPRRWRDKDLAALYFSALNIGLTRHDKLRFLQVYFQQPLRQVLREEIALLAWMEQKAARLLVRYQRKYVEGAAD
;
A
#
# COMPACT_ATOMS: atom_id res chain seq x y z
N MET A 1 -19.15 -13.14 13.93
CA MET A 1 -19.21 -11.85 13.21
C MET A 1 -18.26 -10.89 13.90
N LYS A 2 -17.49 -10.10 13.14
CA LYS A 2 -16.68 -8.99 13.67
C LYS A 2 -17.30 -7.69 13.19
N LEU A 3 -17.44 -6.71 14.07
CA LEU A 3 -17.93 -5.38 13.74
C LEU A 3 -17.27 -4.36 14.66
N VAL A 4 -16.62 -3.36 14.08
CA VAL A 4 -15.98 -2.26 14.79
C VAL A 4 -16.45 -0.97 14.11
N LEU A 5 -17.09 -0.08 14.87
CA LEU A 5 -17.59 1.20 14.38
C LEU A 5 -17.03 2.32 15.25
N ALA A 6 -16.40 3.29 14.62
CA ALA A 6 -16.02 4.58 15.19
C ALA A 6 -16.93 5.68 14.61
N GLN A 7 -16.81 6.90 15.14
CA GLN A 7 -17.51 8.04 14.55
C GLN A 7 -17.00 8.32 13.13
N PRO A 8 -17.85 8.83 12.22
CA PRO A 8 -19.27 9.15 12.41
C PRO A 8 -20.20 7.93 12.29
N PHE A 9 -19.72 6.82 11.73
CA PHE A 9 -20.54 5.65 11.38
C PHE A 9 -21.17 4.95 12.59
N LYS A 10 -20.53 5.02 13.76
CA LYS A 10 -21.11 4.53 15.03
C LYS A 10 -22.44 5.22 15.36
N GLY A 11 -22.53 6.54 15.14
CA GLY A 11 -23.76 7.30 15.32
C GLY A 11 -24.76 7.06 14.20
N LEU A 12 -24.30 7.16 12.95
CA LEU A 12 -25.16 7.03 11.75
C LEU A 12 -25.83 5.67 11.63
N TRP A 13 -25.15 4.60 12.04
CA TRP A 13 -25.65 3.23 11.96
C TRP A 13 -26.18 2.70 13.29
N ALA A 14 -26.41 3.57 14.28
CA ALA A 14 -26.98 3.19 15.56
C ALA A 14 -28.35 2.52 15.38
N GLY A 15 -28.50 1.28 15.86
CA GLY A 15 -29.71 0.48 15.72
C GLY A 15 -30.00 -0.04 14.29
N ARG A 16 -29.05 0.07 13.36
CA ARG A 16 -29.18 -0.39 11.96
C ARG A 16 -28.21 -1.53 11.65
N ASP A 17 -28.49 -2.32 10.61
CA ASP A 17 -27.52 -3.30 10.09
C ASP A 17 -26.43 -2.57 9.30
N ALA A 18 -25.23 -2.47 9.88
CA ALA A 18 -24.08 -1.83 9.24
C ALA A 18 -23.73 -2.41 7.85
N PHE A 19 -23.97 -3.71 7.62
CA PHE A 19 -23.74 -4.33 6.30
C PHE A 19 -24.76 -3.89 5.26
N ALA A 20 -25.99 -3.56 5.68
CA ALA A 20 -26.98 -2.97 4.79
C ALA A 20 -26.71 -1.48 4.58
N GLU A 21 -26.28 -0.75 5.61
CA GLU A 21 -26.02 0.69 5.52
C GLU A 21 -24.76 1.00 4.68
N VAL A 22 -23.69 0.20 4.78
CA VAL A 22 -22.48 0.43 3.97
C VAL A 22 -22.74 0.29 2.47
N GLU A 23 -23.66 -0.60 2.07
CA GLU A 23 -24.05 -0.79 0.67
C GLU A 23 -24.84 0.40 0.11
N LYS A 24 -25.53 1.14 1.00
CA LYS A 24 -26.30 2.35 0.64
C LYS A 24 -25.42 3.58 0.44
N LEU A 25 -24.14 3.54 0.85
CA LEU A 25 -23.24 4.67 0.67
C LEU A 25 -23.05 4.99 -0.82
N GLN A 26 -23.11 6.29 -1.13
CA GLN A 26 -22.98 6.84 -2.47
C GLN A 26 -21.76 7.76 -2.55
N GLY A 27 -21.30 8.00 -3.77
CA GLY A 27 -20.19 8.88 -4.08
C GLY A 27 -19.42 8.37 -5.31
N GLU A 28 -18.19 8.81 -5.46
CA GLU A 28 -17.36 8.48 -6.62
C GLU A 28 -16.90 7.02 -6.55
N VAL A 29 -17.25 6.23 -7.56
CA VAL A 29 -16.90 4.81 -7.63
C VAL A 29 -15.60 4.64 -8.41
N PHE A 30 -14.57 4.14 -7.74
CA PHE A 30 -13.26 3.84 -8.34
C PHE A 30 -13.20 2.44 -8.93
N ARG A 31 -13.99 1.50 -8.39
CA ARG A 31 -14.03 0.11 -8.85
C ARG A 31 -15.34 -0.56 -8.49
N GLU A 32 -16.00 -1.16 -9.48
CA GLU A 32 -17.18 -1.99 -9.29
C GLU A 32 -16.96 -3.33 -10.03
N LEU A 33 -16.93 -4.41 -9.26
CA LEU A 33 -16.93 -5.79 -9.72
C LEU A 33 -17.96 -6.55 -8.88
N GLU A 34 -18.48 -7.67 -9.40
CA GLU A 34 -19.49 -8.49 -8.71
C GLU A 34 -19.15 -8.74 -7.23
N ALA A 35 -17.89 -9.11 -6.95
CA ALA A 35 -17.41 -9.41 -5.61
C ALA A 35 -16.71 -8.24 -4.88
N ARG A 36 -16.53 -7.06 -5.51
CA ARG A 36 -15.79 -5.94 -4.88
C ARG A 36 -16.28 -4.59 -5.36
N ARG A 37 -16.61 -3.72 -4.42
CA ARG A 37 -16.94 -2.31 -4.65
C ARG A 37 -15.97 -1.41 -3.89
N THR A 38 -15.48 -0.35 -4.52
CA THR A 38 -14.64 0.67 -3.90
C THR A 38 -15.10 2.04 -4.33
N LEU A 39 -15.48 2.86 -3.35
CA LEU A 39 -15.96 4.23 -3.58
C LEU A 39 -15.36 5.21 -2.57
N ARG A 40 -15.36 6.49 -2.94
CA ARG A 40 -15.21 7.61 -2.01
C ARG A 40 -16.59 8.15 -1.68
N THR A 41 -16.89 8.32 -0.41
CA THR A 41 -18.11 8.96 0.09
C THR A 41 -17.75 10.16 0.97
N GLU A 42 -18.71 11.05 1.19
CA GLU A 42 -18.55 12.19 2.07
C GLU A 42 -19.61 12.18 3.15
N VAL A 43 -19.18 12.41 4.39
CA VAL A 43 -20.07 12.53 5.56
C VAL A 43 -19.65 13.78 6.32
N ASP A 44 -20.59 14.70 6.50
CA ASP A 44 -20.38 15.97 7.22
C ASP A 44 -19.14 16.75 6.72
N GLY A 45 -18.95 16.84 5.40
CA GLY A 45 -17.82 17.56 4.81
C GLY A 45 -16.49 16.81 4.83
N ARG A 46 -16.46 15.55 5.33
CA ARG A 46 -15.23 14.73 5.41
C ARG A 46 -15.31 13.55 4.45
N GLY A 47 -14.23 13.33 3.70
CA GLY A 47 -14.12 12.21 2.78
C GLY A 47 -13.75 10.90 3.48
N TYR A 48 -14.28 9.80 2.95
CA TYR A 48 -13.98 8.44 3.39
C TYR A 48 -13.88 7.50 2.20
N PHE A 49 -12.94 6.57 2.24
CA PHE A 49 -12.86 5.47 1.27
C PHE A 49 -13.56 4.22 1.83
N VAL A 50 -14.49 3.68 1.06
CA VAL A 50 -15.29 2.51 1.39
C VAL A 50 -14.87 1.38 0.47
N LYS A 51 -14.47 0.25 1.05
CA LYS A 51 -14.17 -0.99 0.31
C LYS A 51 -15.09 -2.10 0.81
N ILE A 52 -15.94 -2.59 -0.08
CA ILE A 52 -16.90 -3.68 0.19
C ILE A 52 -16.44 -4.91 -0.58
N HIS A 53 -16.42 -6.05 0.11
CA HIS A 53 -16.02 -7.36 -0.42
C HIS A 53 -17.16 -8.34 -0.21
N ARG A 54 -17.66 -8.89 -1.31
CA ARG A 54 -18.71 -9.91 -1.35
C ARG A 54 -18.07 -11.26 -1.70
N GLY A 55 -18.81 -12.35 -1.48
CA GLY A 55 -18.29 -13.70 -1.73
C GLY A 55 -17.71 -13.87 -3.13
N ILE A 56 -16.48 -14.38 -3.22
CA ILE A 56 -15.78 -14.61 -4.51
C ILE A 56 -16.08 -15.99 -5.12
N GLY A 57 -16.79 -16.87 -4.39
CA GLY A 57 -17.06 -18.24 -4.82
C GLY A 57 -15.85 -19.18 -4.72
N TRP A 58 -16.11 -20.49 -4.70
CA TRP A 58 -15.05 -21.51 -4.59
C TRP A 58 -14.16 -21.59 -5.84
N GLY A 59 -14.71 -21.30 -7.03
CA GLY A 59 -13.94 -21.34 -8.28
C GLY A 59 -12.75 -20.38 -8.27
N GLU A 60 -12.95 -19.13 -7.83
CA GLU A 60 -11.88 -18.13 -7.74
C GLU A 60 -10.90 -18.46 -6.60
N ILE A 61 -11.36 -19.08 -5.51
CA ILE A 61 -10.47 -19.60 -4.45
C ILE A 61 -9.54 -20.68 -5.01
N PHE A 62 -10.09 -21.72 -5.63
CA PHE A 62 -9.31 -22.82 -6.17
C PHE A 62 -8.35 -22.35 -7.26
N LYS A 63 -8.78 -21.46 -8.16
CA LYS A 63 -7.92 -20.85 -9.19
C LYS A 63 -6.73 -20.11 -8.59
N ASN A 64 -6.95 -19.33 -7.53
CA ASN A 64 -5.86 -18.64 -6.84
C ASN A 64 -4.91 -19.64 -6.18
N LEU A 65 -5.43 -20.67 -5.50
CA LEU A 65 -4.61 -21.70 -4.86
C LEU A 65 -3.79 -22.52 -5.86
N ILE A 66 -4.37 -22.95 -6.99
CA ILE A 66 -3.66 -23.66 -8.07
C ILE A 66 -2.54 -22.80 -8.67
N THR A 67 -2.72 -21.48 -8.71
CA THR A 67 -1.68 -20.52 -9.14
C THR A 67 -0.75 -20.08 -8.01
N ALA A 68 -0.78 -20.77 -6.86
CA ALA A 68 0.00 -20.48 -5.65
C ALA A 68 -0.16 -19.03 -5.13
N LYS A 69 -1.33 -18.43 -5.37
CA LYS A 69 -1.75 -17.12 -4.86
C LYS A 69 -2.76 -17.34 -3.73
N LEU A 70 -2.55 -16.67 -2.60
CA LEU A 70 -3.59 -16.60 -1.57
C LEU A 70 -4.70 -15.64 -2.05
N PRO A 71 -5.97 -16.08 -2.08
CA PRO A 71 -7.07 -15.20 -2.41
C PRO A 71 -7.24 -14.10 -1.35
N VAL A 72 -7.64 -12.91 -1.78
CA VAL A 72 -8.06 -11.85 -0.87
C VAL A 72 -9.53 -12.08 -0.56
N LEU A 73 -9.80 -12.71 0.58
CA LEU A 73 -11.14 -13.17 0.96
C LEU A 73 -12.03 -12.04 1.50
N GLY A 74 -11.46 -10.88 1.84
CA GLY A 74 -12.20 -9.78 2.40
C GLY A 74 -11.32 -8.65 2.92
N ALA A 75 -11.92 -7.75 3.70
CA ALA A 75 -11.28 -6.56 4.26
C ALA A 75 -10.41 -6.83 5.51
N GLY A 76 -10.44 -8.05 6.07
CA GLY A 76 -9.75 -8.38 7.32
C GLY A 76 -8.23 -8.23 7.28
N LEU A 77 -7.60 -8.47 6.11
CA LEU A 77 -6.16 -8.25 5.91
C LEU A 77 -5.79 -6.77 6.04
N GLU A 78 -6.57 -5.90 5.39
CA GLU A 78 -6.36 -4.45 5.40
C GLU A 78 -6.56 -3.89 6.81
N TRP A 79 -7.64 -4.31 7.49
CA TRP A 79 -7.90 -3.96 8.88
C TRP A 79 -6.72 -4.35 9.79
N ALA A 80 -6.24 -5.59 9.71
CA ALA A 80 -5.14 -6.07 10.54
C ALA A 80 -3.83 -5.29 10.26
N ALA A 81 -3.56 -4.98 8.99
CA ALA A 81 -2.38 -4.22 8.61
C ALA A 81 -2.42 -2.78 9.13
N ILE A 82 -3.55 -2.08 8.97
CA ILE A 82 -3.75 -0.72 9.49
C ILE A 82 -3.51 -0.70 11.01
N GLN A 83 -4.16 -1.60 11.75
CA GLN A 83 -4.01 -1.70 13.20
C GLN A 83 -2.54 -1.93 13.59
N ARG A 84 -1.86 -2.86 12.91
CA ARG A 84 -0.46 -3.17 13.22
C ARG A 84 0.48 -2.00 12.93
N LEU A 85 0.29 -1.27 11.82
CA LEU A 85 1.11 -0.10 11.48
C LEU A 85 0.90 1.06 12.45
N GLN A 86 -0.35 1.31 12.86
CA GLN A 86 -0.66 2.32 13.89
C GLN A 86 0.02 1.99 15.22
N GLN A 87 0.01 0.72 15.65
CA GLN A 87 0.69 0.29 16.88
C GLN A 87 2.20 0.54 16.88
N VAL A 88 2.85 0.47 15.73
CA VAL A 88 4.32 0.69 15.61
C VAL A 88 4.68 2.09 15.12
N GLY A 89 3.71 3.00 15.02
CA GLY A 89 3.94 4.38 14.61
C GLY A 89 4.37 4.54 13.14
N VAL A 90 3.99 3.61 12.25
CA VAL A 90 4.13 3.79 10.81
C VAL A 90 2.86 4.48 10.30
N PRO A 91 2.95 5.73 9.78
CA PRO A 91 1.75 6.44 9.36
C PRO A 91 1.05 5.74 8.19
N THR A 92 -0.26 5.58 8.31
CA THR A 92 -1.14 4.95 7.32
C THR A 92 -2.55 5.53 7.44
N MET A 93 -3.54 4.90 6.82
CA MET A 93 -4.96 5.28 6.86
C MET A 93 -5.55 5.03 8.27
N THR A 94 -6.57 5.80 8.64
CA THR A 94 -7.38 5.53 9.85
C THR A 94 -8.63 4.76 9.46
N ALA A 95 -8.79 3.52 9.95
CA ALA A 95 -10.00 2.75 9.73
C ALA A 95 -11.08 3.11 10.77
N VAL A 96 -12.22 3.62 10.31
CA VAL A 96 -13.34 4.12 11.14
C VAL A 96 -14.56 3.20 11.13
N ALA A 97 -14.62 2.25 10.22
CA ALA A 97 -15.59 1.16 10.29
C ALA A 97 -15.00 -0.12 9.67
N PHE A 98 -15.29 -1.26 10.28
CA PHE A 98 -14.91 -2.58 9.77
C PHE A 98 -15.98 -3.61 10.14
N GLY A 99 -16.37 -4.44 9.17
CA GLY A 99 -17.31 -5.53 9.39
C GLY A 99 -16.88 -6.79 8.64
N GLU A 100 -17.08 -7.95 9.25
CA GLU A 100 -16.87 -9.27 8.63
C GLU A 100 -17.90 -10.29 9.14
N ARG A 101 -18.66 -10.89 8.21
CA ARG A 101 -19.66 -11.93 8.48
C ARG A 101 -19.63 -13.05 7.44
N GLY A 102 -20.15 -14.22 7.82
CA GLY A 102 -20.13 -15.46 7.04
C GLY A 102 -18.95 -16.35 7.42
N SER A 103 -19.23 -17.60 7.79
CA SER A 103 -18.19 -18.60 8.13
C SER A 103 -17.63 -19.30 6.89
N ASN A 104 -18.35 -19.26 5.77
CA ASN A 104 -17.90 -19.81 4.49
C ASN A 104 -17.00 -18.79 3.78
N PRO A 105 -15.70 -19.10 3.56
CA PRO A 105 -14.77 -18.19 2.86
C PRO A 105 -15.23 -17.78 1.46
N ALA A 106 -16.00 -18.64 0.77
CA ALA A 106 -16.52 -18.37 -0.57
C ALA A 106 -17.70 -17.39 -0.58
N GLN A 107 -18.34 -17.17 0.57
CA GLN A 107 -19.53 -16.32 0.73
C GLN A 107 -19.32 -15.23 1.80
N GLN A 108 -18.09 -15.00 2.22
CA GLN A 108 -17.77 -14.00 3.23
C GLN A 108 -18.16 -12.61 2.73
N HIS A 109 -18.89 -11.86 3.55
CA HIS A 109 -19.19 -10.46 3.30
C HIS A 109 -18.41 -9.62 4.32
N SER A 110 -17.59 -8.70 3.83
CA SER A 110 -16.84 -7.78 4.69
C SER A 110 -16.74 -6.39 4.07
N PHE A 111 -16.51 -5.39 4.91
CA PHE A 111 -16.25 -4.03 4.48
C PHE A 111 -15.22 -3.38 5.39
N ILE A 112 -14.56 -2.36 4.87
CA ILE A 112 -13.76 -1.41 5.65
C ILE A 112 -14.01 0.00 5.13
N VAL A 113 -14.10 0.95 6.06
CA VAL A 113 -14.18 2.38 5.79
C VAL A 113 -12.99 3.05 6.44
N THR A 114 -12.22 3.80 5.64
CA THR A 114 -11.08 4.58 6.12
C THR A 114 -11.33 6.06 5.91
N GLU A 115 -10.82 6.89 6.82
CA GLU A 115 -10.70 8.33 6.57
C GLU A 115 -9.90 8.57 5.28
N GLU A 116 -10.33 9.55 4.49
CA GLU A 116 -9.54 10.05 3.38
C GLU A 116 -8.28 10.77 3.90
N LEU A 117 -7.16 10.52 3.24
CA LEU A 117 -5.94 11.29 3.44
C LEU A 117 -5.93 12.40 2.41
N ALA A 118 -6.17 13.64 2.83
CA ALA A 118 -6.18 14.81 1.95
C ALA A 118 -5.79 16.10 2.70
N PRO A 119 -5.18 17.08 2.02
CA PRO A 119 -4.64 16.99 0.66
C PRO A 119 -3.33 16.18 0.63
N THR A 120 -3.18 15.33 -0.39
CA THR A 120 -1.98 14.52 -0.59
C THR A 120 -1.63 14.37 -2.07
N ILE A 121 -0.36 14.10 -2.35
CA ILE A 121 0.15 13.69 -3.66
C ILE A 121 0.91 12.37 -3.51
N SER A 122 0.80 11.46 -4.47
CA SER A 122 1.60 10.22 -4.45
C SER A 122 3.08 10.53 -4.69
N LEU A 123 4.01 9.73 -4.16
CA LEU A 123 5.43 9.94 -4.47
C LEU A 123 5.77 9.64 -5.94
N GLU A 124 4.95 8.87 -6.64
CA GLU A 124 5.08 8.69 -8.10
C GLU A 124 4.85 10.03 -8.82
N ASP A 125 3.71 10.68 -8.53
CA ASP A 125 3.37 11.96 -9.16
C ASP A 125 4.31 13.09 -8.69
N PHE A 126 4.67 13.12 -7.41
CA PHE A 126 5.60 14.11 -6.85
C PHE A 126 7.01 14.00 -7.45
N SER A 127 7.38 12.83 -7.99
CA SER A 127 8.69 12.59 -8.59
C SER A 127 8.67 12.43 -10.11
N LEU A 128 7.53 12.72 -10.74
CA LEU A 128 7.30 12.50 -12.16
C LEU A 128 8.31 13.23 -13.04
N ASP A 129 8.69 14.46 -12.68
CA ASP A 129 9.60 15.32 -13.45
C ASP A 129 11.03 15.36 -12.91
N TRP A 130 11.38 14.55 -11.89
CA TRP A 130 12.69 14.61 -11.22
C TRP A 130 13.89 14.34 -12.14
N GLN A 131 13.70 13.67 -13.28
CA GLN A 131 14.77 13.48 -14.25
C GLN A 131 15.14 14.79 -14.96
N GLN A 132 14.14 15.62 -15.29
CA GLN A 132 14.32 16.89 -15.99
C GLN A 132 14.55 18.03 -14.99
N ASN A 133 13.85 18.00 -13.85
CA ASN A 133 13.87 18.99 -12.79
C ASN A 133 14.23 18.32 -11.45
N PRO A 134 15.51 18.03 -11.18
CA PRO A 134 15.90 17.37 -9.94
C PRO A 134 15.50 18.20 -8.71
N PRO A 135 14.91 17.58 -7.67
CA PRO A 135 14.55 18.27 -6.45
C PRO A 135 15.81 18.70 -5.67
N PRO A 136 15.68 19.62 -4.70
CA PRO A 136 16.76 19.94 -3.77
C PRO A 136 17.32 18.69 -3.09
N LEU A 137 18.64 18.53 -3.10
CA LEU A 137 19.33 17.32 -2.62
C LEU A 137 18.91 16.92 -1.19
N LYS A 138 18.72 17.90 -0.30
CA LYS A 138 18.28 17.64 1.07
C LYS A 138 16.87 17.03 1.13
N LEU A 139 15.95 17.53 0.30
CA LEU A 139 14.57 17.02 0.25
C LEU A 139 14.55 15.60 -0.32
N LYS A 140 15.26 15.37 -1.43
CA LYS A 140 15.39 14.04 -2.04
C LYS A 140 15.88 13.00 -1.04
N ARG A 141 16.94 13.33 -0.30
CA ARG A 141 17.51 12.44 0.72
C ARG A 141 16.55 12.20 1.87
N ALA A 142 15.87 13.24 2.35
CA ALA A 142 14.91 13.11 3.43
C ALA A 142 13.73 12.19 3.05
N LEU A 143 13.19 12.32 1.84
CA LEU A 143 12.14 11.42 1.33
C LEU A 143 12.63 9.98 1.21
N ILE A 144 13.84 9.75 0.68
CA ILE A 144 14.44 8.40 0.61
C ILE A 144 14.60 7.80 2.00
N ASP A 145 15.12 8.58 2.94
CA ASP A 145 15.36 8.14 4.31
C ASP A 145 14.03 7.80 5.01
N GLU A 146 12.97 8.59 4.79
CA GLU A 146 11.66 8.35 5.38
C GLU A 146 10.95 7.12 4.78
N VAL A 147 10.98 6.93 3.46
CA VAL A 147 10.43 5.70 2.85
C VAL A 147 11.21 4.47 3.34
N ALA A 148 12.54 4.55 3.41
CA ALA A 148 13.37 3.46 3.93
C ALA A 148 13.03 3.14 5.39
N ARG A 149 12.81 4.17 6.22
CA ARG A 149 12.38 4.04 7.62
C ARG A 149 11.00 3.37 7.71
N MET A 150 10.00 3.88 7.00
CA MET A 150 8.64 3.34 7.03
C MET A 150 8.60 1.87 6.61
N VAL A 151 9.28 1.51 5.51
CA VAL A 151 9.32 0.13 5.00
C VAL A 151 10.06 -0.78 5.97
N ARG A 152 11.15 -0.32 6.59
CA ARG A 152 11.87 -1.07 7.62
C ARG A 152 10.99 -1.35 8.83
N GLU A 153 10.35 -0.33 9.39
CA GLU A 153 9.50 -0.49 10.59
C GLU A 153 8.27 -1.35 10.28
N MET A 154 7.67 -1.19 9.10
CA MET A 154 6.62 -2.09 8.59
C MET A 154 7.08 -3.55 8.58
N HIS A 155 8.22 -3.86 7.95
CA HIS A 155 8.74 -5.23 7.88
C HIS A 155 9.14 -5.78 9.26
N ARG A 156 9.77 -4.97 10.13
CA ARG A 156 10.13 -5.35 11.51
C ARG A 156 8.90 -5.62 12.37
N ALA A 157 7.81 -4.91 12.12
CA ALA A 157 6.52 -5.15 12.77
C ALA A 157 5.83 -6.43 12.29
N GLY A 158 6.41 -7.16 11.34
CA GLY A 158 5.83 -8.38 10.78
C GLY A 158 4.80 -8.14 9.68
N VAL A 159 4.77 -6.92 9.10
CA VAL A 159 3.85 -6.54 8.02
C VAL A 159 4.63 -6.52 6.71
N ASN A 160 4.13 -7.21 5.67
CA ASN A 160 4.57 -7.00 4.30
C ASN A 160 3.39 -6.55 3.42
N HIS A 161 3.62 -5.55 2.58
CA HIS A 161 2.62 -4.82 1.83
C HIS A 161 2.09 -5.58 0.61
N ARG A 162 2.97 -6.32 -0.10
CA ARG A 162 2.69 -7.06 -1.36
C ARG A 162 2.51 -6.23 -2.62
N ASP A 163 2.24 -4.94 -2.47
CA ASP A 163 2.13 -3.93 -3.52
C ASP A 163 2.93 -2.69 -3.12
N CYS A 164 4.14 -2.89 -2.57
CA CYS A 164 4.98 -1.81 -2.05
C CYS A 164 5.56 -0.99 -3.21
N TYR A 165 4.83 0.00 -3.71
CA TYR A 165 5.24 0.90 -4.80
C TYR A 165 5.25 2.35 -4.30
N ILE A 166 6.06 3.22 -4.92
CA ILE A 166 6.14 4.63 -4.51
C ILE A 166 4.80 5.37 -4.63
N CYS A 167 3.91 4.98 -5.54
CA CYS A 167 2.56 5.56 -5.65
C CYS A 167 1.69 5.30 -4.41
N HIS A 168 2.00 4.29 -3.59
CA HIS A 168 1.30 4.01 -2.34
C HIS A 168 1.90 4.73 -1.12
N PHE A 169 2.89 5.60 -1.33
CA PHE A 169 3.37 6.54 -0.32
C PHE A 169 2.82 7.91 -0.67
N LEU A 170 1.90 8.39 0.17
CA LEU A 170 1.25 9.67 0.01
C LEU A 170 2.01 10.75 0.80
N LEU A 171 2.49 11.76 0.10
CA LEU A 171 3.04 12.97 0.67
C LEU A 171 1.92 13.94 1.00
N HIS A 172 1.86 14.35 2.25
CA HIS A 172 0.86 15.29 2.74
C HIS A 172 1.25 16.73 2.37
N THR A 173 0.30 17.46 1.80
CA THR A 173 0.50 18.80 1.23
C THR A 173 -0.34 19.87 1.94
N ASP A 174 -0.86 19.57 3.13
CA ASP A 174 -1.55 20.54 4.00
C ASP A 174 -0.65 21.68 4.48
N LYS A 175 0.68 21.52 4.33
CA LYS A 175 1.69 22.52 4.64
C LYS A 175 2.87 22.45 3.66
N PRO A 176 3.73 23.48 3.61
CA PRO A 176 4.93 23.45 2.77
C PRO A 176 5.83 22.24 3.07
N VAL A 177 6.19 21.51 2.02
CA VAL A 177 7.08 20.34 2.12
C VAL A 177 8.52 20.82 2.19
N THR A 178 9.19 20.55 3.31
CA THR A 178 10.61 20.89 3.49
C THR A 178 11.41 19.66 3.91
N PRO A 179 12.75 19.64 3.75
CA PRO A 179 13.57 18.49 4.17
C PRO A 179 13.47 18.12 5.66
N GLY A 180 13.14 19.10 6.51
CA GLY A 180 13.01 18.90 7.97
C GLY A 180 11.58 18.77 8.45
N ASP A 181 10.60 19.02 7.59
CA ASP A 181 9.19 18.97 7.95
C ASP A 181 8.33 18.55 6.75
N PHE A 182 7.93 17.27 6.76
CA PHE A 182 6.99 16.66 5.83
C PHE A 182 6.40 15.40 6.48
N ARG A 183 5.28 14.90 5.96
CA ARG A 183 4.66 13.65 6.41
C ARG A 183 4.40 12.76 5.21
N LEU A 184 4.71 11.47 5.36
CA LEU A 184 4.29 10.41 4.44
C LEU A 184 3.29 9.49 5.14
N SER A 185 2.35 8.93 4.39
CA SER A 185 1.50 7.81 4.81
C SER A 185 1.56 6.69 3.78
N VAL A 186 1.62 5.44 4.22
CA VAL A 186 1.50 4.27 3.33
C VAL A 186 0.02 3.85 3.20
N ILE A 187 -0.44 3.57 2.00
CA ILE A 187 -1.84 3.19 1.70
C ILE A 187 -1.93 1.83 1.02
N ASP A 188 -3.11 1.47 0.54
CA ASP A 188 -3.40 0.26 -0.25
C ASP A 188 -2.95 -1.08 0.38
N LEU A 189 -3.35 -1.29 1.63
CA LEU A 189 -2.98 -2.47 2.42
C LEU A 189 -3.89 -3.68 2.18
N HIS A 190 -4.69 -3.68 1.12
CA HIS A 190 -5.71 -4.70 0.83
C HIS A 190 -5.15 -6.12 0.64
N ARG A 191 -3.87 -6.24 0.29
CA ARG A 191 -3.13 -7.50 0.15
C ARG A 191 -2.03 -7.69 1.19
N ALA A 192 -1.89 -6.73 2.10
CA ALA A 192 -0.87 -6.77 3.14
C ALA A 192 -1.06 -8.00 4.03
N GLN A 193 0.04 -8.50 4.56
CA GLN A 193 0.04 -9.69 5.40
C GLN A 193 0.73 -9.36 6.71
N VAL A 194 0.06 -9.69 7.81
CA VAL A 194 0.55 -9.47 9.17
C VAL A 194 0.94 -10.80 9.79
N ARG A 195 2.13 -10.85 10.40
CA ARG A 195 2.71 -12.02 11.08
C ARG A 195 3.50 -11.57 12.31
N ALA A 196 3.99 -12.53 13.09
CA ALA A 196 4.95 -12.26 14.15
C ALA A 196 6.29 -11.72 13.62
N SER A 197 6.73 -12.22 12.45
CA SER A 197 7.91 -11.75 11.74
C SER A 197 7.71 -11.90 10.23
N THR A 198 8.24 -10.94 9.46
CA THR A 198 8.12 -10.93 8.00
C THR A 198 9.13 -11.91 7.38
N PRO A 199 8.68 -12.97 6.68
CA PRO A 199 9.60 -13.90 6.04
C PRO A 199 10.45 -13.19 4.98
N ARG A 200 11.74 -13.57 4.86
CA ARG A 200 12.70 -12.98 3.91
C ARG A 200 12.14 -12.87 2.48
N ARG A 201 11.48 -13.93 1.99
CA ARG A 201 10.83 -13.93 0.66
C ARG A 201 9.86 -12.75 0.45
N TRP A 202 9.07 -12.39 1.47
CA TRP A 202 8.08 -11.32 1.35
C TRP A 202 8.72 -9.94 1.48
N ARG A 203 9.65 -9.78 2.43
CA ARG A 203 10.51 -8.61 2.56
C ARG A 203 11.19 -8.27 1.23
N ASP A 204 11.82 -9.26 0.61
CA ASP A 204 12.57 -9.12 -0.63
C ASP A 204 11.65 -8.79 -1.82
N LYS A 205 10.43 -9.34 -1.83
CA LYS A 205 9.41 -9.00 -2.84
C LYS A 205 8.97 -7.55 -2.75
N ASP A 206 8.73 -7.04 -1.54
CA ASP A 206 8.34 -5.65 -1.34
C ASP A 206 9.48 -4.69 -1.70
N LEU A 207 10.72 -5.01 -1.32
CA LEU A 207 11.90 -4.22 -1.73
C LEU A 207 12.07 -4.19 -3.25
N ALA A 208 11.88 -5.32 -3.93
CA ALA A 208 11.95 -5.37 -5.39
C ALA A 208 10.81 -4.61 -6.07
N ALA A 209 9.59 -4.67 -5.53
CA ALA A 209 8.45 -3.90 -6.01
C ALA A 209 8.72 -2.39 -5.89
N LEU A 210 9.23 -1.95 -4.74
CA LEU A 210 9.54 -0.55 -4.46
C LEU A 210 10.64 -0.04 -5.39
N TYR A 211 11.72 -0.81 -5.50
CA TYR A 211 12.82 -0.50 -6.40
C TYR A 211 12.35 -0.37 -7.85
N PHE A 212 11.53 -1.32 -8.32
CA PHE A 212 10.98 -1.28 -9.66
C PHE A 212 10.13 -0.03 -9.93
N SER A 213 9.25 0.35 -8.99
CA SER A 213 8.42 1.54 -9.12
C SER A 213 9.20 2.86 -9.14
N ALA A 214 10.46 2.86 -8.69
CA ALA A 214 11.31 4.03 -8.61
C ALA A 214 12.42 4.07 -9.68
N LEU A 215 12.41 3.19 -10.69
CA LEU A 215 13.48 3.14 -11.70
C LEU A 215 13.56 4.42 -12.55
N ASN A 216 12.41 5.04 -12.82
CA ASN A 216 12.29 6.14 -13.78
C ASN A 216 12.25 7.53 -13.12
N ILE A 217 12.59 7.65 -11.84
CA ILE A 217 12.55 8.96 -11.13
C ILE A 217 13.94 9.60 -10.96
N GLY A 218 14.96 9.07 -11.66
CA GLY A 218 16.33 9.62 -11.61
C GLY A 218 17.08 9.33 -10.30
N LEU A 219 16.90 8.14 -9.70
CA LEU A 219 17.67 7.72 -8.53
C LEU A 219 19.10 7.31 -8.93
N THR A 220 20.08 7.96 -8.31
CA THR A 220 21.50 7.63 -8.49
C THR A 220 21.89 6.38 -7.72
N ARG A 221 23.07 5.83 -7.98
CA ARG A 221 23.65 4.77 -7.15
C ARG A 221 23.76 5.18 -5.68
N HIS A 222 24.08 6.44 -5.40
CA HIS A 222 24.24 6.94 -4.03
C HIS A 222 22.89 7.03 -3.30
N ASP A 223 21.82 7.37 -4.02
CA ASP A 223 20.45 7.36 -3.48
C ASP A 223 20.02 5.94 -3.09
N LYS A 224 20.29 4.96 -3.96
CA LYS A 224 20.02 3.54 -3.69
C LYS A 224 20.81 3.04 -2.49
N LEU A 225 22.11 3.35 -2.40
CA LEU A 225 22.94 2.98 -1.25
C LEU A 225 22.45 3.64 0.04
N ARG A 226 22.03 4.92 0.00
CA ARG A 226 21.42 5.60 1.15
C ARG A 226 20.16 4.86 1.63
N PHE A 227 19.26 4.51 0.71
CA PHE A 227 18.08 3.71 1.03
C PHE A 227 18.46 2.42 1.75
N LEU A 228 19.43 1.66 1.20
CA LEU A 228 19.89 0.40 1.79
C LEU A 228 20.46 0.60 3.21
N GLN A 229 21.27 1.64 3.40
CA GLN A 229 21.86 1.95 4.71
C GLN A 229 20.78 2.21 5.76
N VAL A 230 19.78 3.03 5.43
CA VAL A 230 18.68 3.35 6.35
C VAL A 230 17.78 2.13 6.54
N TYR A 231 17.39 1.45 5.48
CA TYR A 231 16.49 0.31 5.55
C TYR A 231 17.07 -0.86 6.35
N PHE A 232 18.34 -1.22 6.17
CA PHE A 232 18.96 -2.31 6.92
C PHE A 232 19.48 -1.88 8.30
N GLN A 233 19.72 -0.58 8.53
CA GLN A 233 20.39 -0.05 9.74
C GLN A 233 21.71 -0.75 10.05
N GLN A 234 22.52 -0.97 9.01
CA GLN A 234 23.80 -1.66 9.11
C GLN A 234 24.85 -0.93 8.26
N PRO A 235 26.16 -1.13 8.52
CA PRO A 235 27.21 -0.62 7.65
C PRO A 235 27.02 -1.11 6.22
N LEU A 236 27.15 -0.22 5.23
CA LEU A 236 26.90 -0.56 3.82
C LEU A 236 27.72 -1.74 3.32
N ARG A 237 28.98 -1.85 3.75
CA ARG A 237 29.84 -2.98 3.40
C ARG A 237 29.24 -4.32 3.83
N GLN A 238 28.61 -4.37 5.00
CA GLN A 238 27.95 -5.57 5.51
C GLN A 238 26.70 -5.88 4.69
N VAL A 239 25.83 -4.88 4.47
CA VAL A 239 24.61 -5.03 3.66
C VAL A 239 24.93 -5.56 2.27
N LEU A 240 25.90 -4.95 1.58
CA LEU A 240 26.29 -5.36 0.22
C LEU A 240 26.84 -6.79 0.17
N ARG A 241 27.47 -7.27 1.26
CA ARG A 241 27.98 -8.64 1.36
C ARG A 241 26.87 -9.64 1.65
N GLU A 242 26.03 -9.37 2.65
CA GLU A 242 25.00 -10.30 3.12
C GLU A 242 23.79 -10.38 2.18
N GLU A 243 23.47 -9.29 1.49
CA GLU A 243 22.30 -9.18 0.62
C GLU A 243 22.67 -9.19 -0.87
N ILE A 244 23.91 -9.59 -1.23
CA ILE A 244 24.38 -9.62 -2.62
C ILE A 244 23.43 -10.38 -3.56
N ALA A 245 22.88 -11.51 -3.10
CA ALA A 245 21.94 -12.31 -3.88
C ALA A 245 20.60 -11.59 -4.11
N LEU A 246 20.10 -10.89 -3.09
CA LEU A 246 18.89 -10.06 -3.19
C LEU A 246 19.11 -8.91 -4.17
N LEU A 247 20.22 -8.19 -4.03
CA LEU A 247 20.53 -7.02 -4.87
C LEU A 247 20.69 -7.43 -6.35
N ALA A 248 21.42 -8.53 -6.60
CA ALA A 248 21.55 -9.08 -7.96
C ALA A 248 20.19 -9.50 -8.54
N TRP A 249 19.35 -10.15 -7.74
CA TRP A 249 18.00 -10.54 -8.16
C TRP A 249 17.09 -9.32 -8.45
N MET A 250 17.16 -8.28 -7.63
CA MET A 250 16.42 -7.03 -7.82
C MET A 250 16.80 -6.36 -9.14
N GLU A 251 18.09 -6.23 -9.43
CA GLU A 251 18.58 -5.64 -10.70
C GLU A 251 18.14 -6.46 -11.92
N GLN A 252 18.28 -7.80 -11.87
CA GLN A 252 17.83 -8.66 -12.96
C GLN A 252 16.32 -8.56 -13.20
N LYS A 253 15.54 -8.51 -12.12
CA LYS A 253 14.08 -8.42 -12.21
C LYS A 253 13.62 -7.06 -12.70
N ALA A 254 14.26 -5.98 -12.24
CA ALA A 254 14.06 -4.63 -12.73
C ALA A 254 14.29 -4.55 -14.25
N ALA A 255 15.41 -5.07 -14.74
CA ALA A 255 15.71 -5.12 -16.18
C ALA A 255 14.64 -5.87 -16.98
N ARG A 256 14.21 -7.05 -16.52
CA ARG A 256 13.16 -7.84 -17.20
C ARG A 256 11.81 -7.13 -17.25
N LEU A 257 11.41 -6.48 -16.15
CA LEU A 257 10.15 -5.77 -16.10
C LEU A 257 10.19 -4.49 -16.95
N LEU A 258 11.32 -3.81 -17.01
CA LEU A 258 11.51 -2.62 -17.84
C LEU A 258 11.40 -2.96 -19.34
N VAL A 259 11.98 -4.08 -19.78
CA VAL A 259 11.80 -4.61 -21.16
C VAL A 259 10.33 -4.91 -21.46
N ARG A 260 9.58 -5.51 -20.51
CA ARG A 260 8.15 -5.79 -20.69
C ARG A 260 7.32 -4.51 -20.77
N TYR A 261 7.64 -3.54 -19.92
CA TYR A 261 6.98 -2.24 -19.90
C TYR A 261 7.17 -1.50 -21.21
N GLN A 262 8.41 -1.45 -21.71
CA GLN A 262 8.75 -0.85 -23.01
C GLN A 262 8.00 -1.51 -24.17
N ARG A 263 7.93 -2.85 -24.21
CA ARG A 263 7.15 -3.56 -25.25
C ARG A 263 5.68 -3.17 -25.24
N LYS A 264 5.06 -3.15 -24.06
CA LYS A 264 3.64 -2.80 -23.92
C LYS A 264 3.33 -1.34 -24.30
N TYR A 265 4.24 -0.41 -24.04
CA TYR A 265 4.10 1.00 -24.45
C TYR A 265 4.38 1.23 -25.93
N VAL A 266 5.31 0.49 -26.53
CA VAL A 266 5.59 0.57 -27.98
C VAL A 266 4.45 -0.05 -28.79
N GLU A 267 3.89 -1.17 -28.33
CA GLU A 267 2.72 -1.80 -28.97
C GLU A 267 1.44 -0.96 -28.77
N GLY A 268 1.23 -0.36 -27.59
CA GLY A 268 0.07 0.49 -27.31
C GLY A 268 0.13 1.93 -27.85
N ALA A 269 1.24 2.34 -28.45
CA ALA A 269 1.37 3.62 -29.17
C ALA A 269 1.22 3.45 -30.69
N ALA A 270 1.00 2.21 -31.16
CA ALA A 270 0.82 1.85 -32.56
C ALA A 270 -0.65 1.55 -32.93
N ASP A 271 -1.59 1.74 -31.98
CA ASP A 271 -3.04 1.58 -32.17
C ASP A 271 -3.77 2.93 -32.03
#